data_AF-A0A929Y0F9-F1
#
_entry.id   AF-A0A929Y0F9-F1
#
_cell.length_a   1.000
_cell.length_b   1.000
_cell.length_c   1.000
_cell.angle_alpha   90.00
_cell.angle_beta   90.00
_cell.angle_gamma   90.00
#
_symmetry.space_group_name_H-M   'P 1'
#
loop_
_entity.id
_entity.type
_entity.pdbx_description
1 polymer ?
#
loop_
_entity_poly.entity_id
_entity_poly.type
_entity_poly.pdbx_seq_one_letter_code
_entity_poly.pdbx_strand_id
1 'polypeptide(L)'
;MRQCMDSSNLHRRLKKIIGQVQAIDKMVDEDVPCEDILSQINAAKSALHGCGKVILEGHIKHCVRDGIDHGDVDKTIDNFTKAVERFANMG
;
A
#
# COMPACT_ATOMS: atom_id res chain seq x y z
N MET A 1 -8.76 11.68 -3.06
CA MET A 1 -7.94 10.57 -3.63
C MET A 1 -7.17 10.96 -4.89
N ARG A 2 -7.79 11.31 -6.03
CA ARG A 2 -7.03 11.66 -7.26
C ARG A 2 -6.11 12.88 -7.10
N GLN A 3 -6.48 13.83 -6.23
CA GLN A 3 -5.63 14.99 -5.90
C GLN A 3 -4.54 14.67 -4.87
N CYS A 4 -4.64 13.53 -4.17
CA CYS A 4 -3.76 13.23 -3.04
C CYS A 4 -2.45 12.55 -3.50
N MET A 5 -2.38 12.07 -4.74
CA MET A 5 -1.35 11.12 -5.17
C MET A 5 -1.09 11.12 -6.68
N ASP A 6 0.12 10.75 -7.07
CA ASP A 6 0.44 10.33 -8.44
C ASP A 6 -0.19 8.96 -8.73
N SER A 7 -1.43 9.00 -9.25
CA SER A 7 -2.21 7.82 -9.60
C SER A 7 -1.52 6.96 -10.66
N SER A 8 -0.78 7.57 -11.58
CA SER A 8 -0.07 6.86 -12.64
C SER A 8 1.06 5.99 -12.08
N ASN A 9 1.82 6.52 -11.12
CA ASN A 9 2.87 5.78 -10.43
C ASN A 9 2.31 4.61 -9.62
N LEU A 10 1.23 4.83 -8.88
CA LEU A 10 0.54 3.79 -8.13
C LEU A 10 0.03 2.68 -9.04
N HIS A 11 -0.69 3.02 -10.11
CA HIS A 11 -1.20 2.02 -11.05
C HIS A 11 -0.06 1.20 -11.65
N ARG A 12 1.07 1.82 -11.98
CA ARG A 12 2.26 1.09 -12.45
C ARG A 12 2.80 0.10 -11.41
N ARG A 13 2.87 0.48 -10.14
CA ARG A 13 3.33 -0.41 -9.06
C ARG A 13 2.35 -1.54 -8.80
N LEU A 14 1.05 -1.23 -8.72
CA LEU A 14 0.00 -2.23 -8.54
C LEU A 14 -0.05 -3.25 -9.68
N LYS A 15 0.13 -2.82 -10.94
CA LYS A 15 0.23 -3.74 -12.08
C LYS A 15 1.39 -4.72 -11.95
N LYS A 16 2.55 -4.28 -11.43
CA LYS A 16 3.69 -5.18 -11.17
C LYS A 16 3.34 -6.21 -10.10
N ILE A 17 2.68 -5.78 -9.03
CA ILE A 17 2.26 -6.67 -7.93
C ILE A 17 1.25 -7.70 -8.43
N ILE A 18 0.29 -7.30 -9.26
CA ILE A 18 -0.66 -8.24 -9.90
C ILE A 18 0.10 -9.31 -10.67
N GLY A 19 1.11 -8.92 -11.46
CA GLY A 19 1.98 -9.88 -12.16
C GLY A 19 2.75 -10.81 -11.22
N GLN A 20 3.24 -10.32 -10.07
CA GLN A 20 3.90 -11.16 -9.06
C GLN A 20 2.93 -12.18 -8.46
N VAL A 21 1.71 -11.76 -8.10
CA VAL A 21 0.68 -12.66 -7.55
C VAL A 21 0.27 -13.72 -8.57
N GLN A 22 0.12 -13.35 -9.84
CA GLN A 22 -0.15 -14.30 -10.92
C GLN A 22 1.01 -15.29 -11.15
N ALA A 23 2.26 -14.89 -10.93
CA ALA A 23 3.40 -15.79 -11.00
C ALA A 23 3.38 -16.79 -9.82
N ILE A 24 3.11 -16.31 -8.61
CA ILE A 24 2.98 -17.16 -7.41
C ILE A 24 1.89 -18.21 -7.61
N ASP A 25 0.73 -17.82 -8.14
CA ASP A 25 -0.39 -18.72 -8.44
C ASP A 25 0.05 -19.89 -9.34
N LYS A 26 0.80 -19.61 -10.41
CA LYS A 26 1.36 -20.65 -11.29
C LYS A 26 2.39 -21.54 -10.59
N MET A 27 3.23 -20.96 -9.73
CA MET A 27 4.23 -21.71 -8.97
C MET A 27 3.62 -22.75 -8.03
N VAL A 28 2.32 -22.66 -7.69
CA VAL A 28 1.62 -23.66 -6.87
C VAL A 28 1.30 -24.92 -7.68
N ASP A 29 1.03 -24.77 -8.98
CA ASP A 29 0.74 -25.87 -9.90
C ASP A 29 2.02 -26.45 -10.54
N GLU A 30 3.09 -25.68 -10.53
CA GLU A 30 4.43 -26.08 -10.97
C GLU A 30 5.19 -26.68 -9.76
N ASP A 31 6.04 -27.69 -9.96
CA ASP A 31 6.83 -28.36 -8.89
C ASP A 31 7.97 -27.45 -8.38
N VAL A 32 7.63 -26.22 -7.99
CA VAL A 32 8.54 -25.18 -7.53
C VAL A 32 8.80 -25.36 -6.03
N PRO A 33 10.06 -25.25 -5.56
CA PRO A 33 10.37 -25.38 -4.15
C PRO A 33 9.57 -24.40 -3.27
N CYS A 34 9.08 -24.89 -2.13
CA CYS A 34 8.27 -24.10 -1.19
C CYS A 34 8.97 -22.81 -0.74
N GLU A 35 10.28 -22.86 -0.52
CA GLU A 35 11.12 -21.72 -0.14
C GLU A 35 11.12 -20.60 -1.20
N ASP A 36 11.00 -20.95 -2.48
CA ASP A 36 10.95 -19.99 -3.59
C ASP A 36 9.56 -19.34 -3.64
N ILE A 37 8.49 -20.11 -3.44
CA ILE A 37 7.12 -19.59 -3.33
C ILE A 37 7.02 -18.60 -2.16
N LEU A 38 7.55 -18.97 -0.98
CA LEU A 38 7.60 -18.09 0.20
C LEU A 38 8.41 -16.82 -0.08
N SER A 39 9.52 -16.92 -0.82
CA SER A 39 10.33 -15.78 -1.22
C SER A 39 9.55 -14.83 -2.14
N GLN A 40 8.79 -15.35 -3.11
CA GLN A 40 7.94 -14.52 -3.99
C GLN A 40 6.78 -13.87 -3.24
N ILE A 41 6.13 -14.59 -2.31
CA ILE A 41 5.10 -14.02 -1.42
C ILE A 41 5.66 -12.83 -0.64
N ASN A 42 6.86 -12.97 -0.06
CA ASN A 42 7.52 -11.89 0.67
C ASN A 42 7.87 -10.70 -0.22
N ALA A 43 8.26 -10.94 -1.49
CA ALA A 43 8.49 -9.89 -2.47
C ALA A 43 7.19 -9.13 -2.81
N ALA A 44 6.08 -9.84 -3.04
CA ALA A 44 4.77 -9.23 -3.31
C ALA A 44 4.26 -8.43 -2.10
N LYS A 45 4.40 -8.98 -0.88
CA LYS A 45 4.08 -8.30 0.39
C LYS A 45 4.87 -7.00 0.54
N SER A 46 6.19 -7.06 0.32
CA SER A 46 7.06 -5.88 0.42
C SER A 46 6.69 -4.80 -0.60
N ALA A 47 6.32 -5.20 -1.82
CA ALA A 47 5.87 -4.29 -2.86
C ALA A 47 4.51 -3.63 -2.50
N LEU A 48 3.55 -4.39 -1.95
CA LEU A 48 2.28 -3.87 -1.45
C LEU A 48 2.47 -2.87 -0.31
N HIS A 49 3.31 -3.22 0.67
CA HIS A 49 3.67 -2.32 1.77
C HIS A 49 4.30 -1.01 1.24
N GLY A 50 5.16 -1.11 0.23
CA GLY A 50 5.70 0.06 -0.48
C GLY A 50 4.64 0.94 -1.14
N CYS A 51 3.61 0.36 -1.75
CA CYS A 51 2.46 1.12 -2.28
C CYS A 51 1.69 1.82 -1.16
N GLY A 52 1.46 1.14 -0.03
CA GLY A 52 0.78 1.71 1.13
C GLY A 52 1.53 2.92 1.72
N LYS A 53 2.87 2.89 1.78
CA LYS A 53 3.68 4.05 2.18
C LYS A 53 3.45 5.26 1.28
N VAL A 54 3.45 5.07 -0.04
CA VAL A 54 3.20 6.16 -1.00
C VAL A 54 1.80 6.74 -0.79
N ILE A 55 0.80 5.89 -0.49
CA ILE A 55 -0.57 6.32 -0.15
C ILE A 55 -0.61 7.15 1.12
N LEU A 56 0.05 6.67 2.17
CA LEU A 56 0.10 7.36 3.45
C LEU A 56 0.77 8.74 3.33
N GLU A 57 1.90 8.84 2.62
CA GLU A 57 2.57 10.12 2.37
C GLU A 57 1.66 11.11 1.62
N GLY A 58 0.95 10.64 0.60
CA GLY A 58 -0.01 11.48 -0.15
C GLY A 58 -1.19 11.94 0.70
N HIS A 59 -1.69 11.05 1.58
CA HIS A 59 -2.75 11.38 2.52
C HIS A 59 -2.31 12.48 3.52
N ILE A 60 -1.09 12.39 4.05
CA ILE A 60 -0.52 13.40 4.94
C ILE A 60 -0.40 14.75 4.23
N LYS A 61 0.21 14.77 3.04
CA LYS A 61 0.51 16.01 2.31
C LYS A 61 -0.73 16.76 1.83
N HIS A 62 -1.85 16.05 1.63
CA HIS A 62 -3.09 16.65 1.14
C HIS A 62 -4.17 16.65 2.21
N CYS A 63 -4.77 15.50 2.53
CA CYS A 63 -5.97 15.44 3.36
C CYS A 63 -5.73 15.88 4.80
N VAL A 64 -4.62 15.46 5.40
CA VAL A 64 -4.28 15.85 6.77
C VAL A 64 -3.94 17.32 6.83
N ARG A 65 -3.12 17.81 5.89
CA ARG A 65 -2.77 19.24 5.79
C ARG A 65 -4.01 20.12 5.62
N ASP A 66 -4.90 19.76 4.70
CA ASP A 66 -6.14 20.50 4.44
C ASP A 66 -7.08 20.48 5.64
N GLY A 67 -7.19 19.33 6.33
CA GLY A 67 -7.98 19.21 7.56
C GLY A 67 -7.44 20.05 8.72
N ILE A 68 -6.12 20.24 8.80
CA ILE A 68 -5.48 21.14 9.78
C ILE A 68 -5.68 22.62 9.41
N ASP A 69 -5.49 22.96 8.14
CA ASP A 69 -5.53 24.35 7.66
C ASP A 69 -6.98 24.90 7.62
N HIS A 70 -7.97 24.07 7.29
CA HIS A 70 -9.33 24.52 6.95
C HIS A 70 -10.46 23.74 7.66
N GLY A 71 -10.13 22.74 8.49
CA GLY A 71 -11.10 21.80 9.04
C GLY A 71 -11.09 21.69 10.57
N ASP A 72 -11.64 20.56 11.04
CA ASP A 72 -11.60 20.15 12.45
C ASP A 72 -10.29 19.39 12.69
N VAL A 73 -9.39 20.00 13.46
CA VAL A 73 -8.05 19.48 13.75
C VAL A 73 -8.12 18.17 14.53
N ASP A 74 -8.93 18.10 15.59
CA ASP A 74 -9.02 16.92 16.46
C ASP A 74 -9.57 15.72 15.68
N LYS A 75 -10.61 15.95 14.88
CA LYS A 75 -11.17 14.92 14.00
C LYS A 75 -10.18 14.47 12.92
N THR A 76 -9.37 15.39 12.41
CA THR A 76 -8.34 15.08 11.40
C THR A 76 -7.27 14.19 11.99
N ILE A 77 -6.79 14.51 13.20
CA ILE A 77 -5.79 13.71 13.92
C ILE A 77 -6.34 12.31 14.26
N ASP A 78 -7.58 12.20 14.74
CA ASP A 78 -8.21 10.91 15.04
C ASP A 78 -8.33 10.02 13.78
N ASN A 79 -8.78 10.58 12.67
CA ASN A 79 -8.87 9.86 11.41
C ASN A 79 -7.51 9.42 10.87
N PHE A 80 -6.51 10.30 10.96
CA PHE A 80 -5.14 9.96 10.56
C PHE A 80 -4.56 8.84 11.42
N THR A 81 -4.77 8.90 12.73
CA THR A 81 -4.31 7.88 13.68
C THR A 81 -4.90 6.51 13.33
N LYS A 82 -6.21 6.43 13.07
CA LYS A 82 -6.87 5.20 12.60
C LYS A 82 -6.31 4.68 11.28
N ALA A 83 -5.93 5.56 10.35
CA ALA A 83 -5.32 5.17 9.09
C ALA A 83 -3.92 4.57 9.30
N VAL A 84 -3.12 5.18 10.18
CA VAL A 84 -1.78 4.68 10.55
C VAL A 84 -1.87 3.34 11.25
N GLU A 85 -2.79 3.15 12.21
CA GLU A 85 -3.00 1.88 12.89
C GLU A 85 -3.34 0.75 11.91
N ARG A 86 -4.24 0.99 10.95
CA ARG A 86 -4.58 0.02 9.90
C ARG A 86 -3.36 -0.35 9.04
N PHE A 87 -2.51 0.63 8.73
CA PHE A 87 -1.31 0.40 7.94
C PHE A 87 -0.22 -0.33 8.73
N ALA A 88 -0.01 0.02 10.00
CA ALA A 88 0.96 -0.59 10.90
C ALA A 88 0.60 -2.05 11.23
N ASN A 89 -0.69 -2.36 11.32
CA ASN A 89 -1.19 -3.72 11.54
C ASN A 89 -1.13 -4.62 10.29
N MET A 90 -0.57 -4.13 9.17
CA MET A 90 -0.28 -4.91 7.97
C MET A 90 0.99 -5.77 8.21
N GLY A 91 0.92 -6.61 9.24
CA GLY A 91 1.95 -7.56 9.67
C GLY A 91 1.99 -8.82 8.85
#